data_AF-A0A553UZM0-F1
#
_entry.id   AF-A0A553UZM0-F1
#
_cell.length_a   1.000
_cell.length_b   1.000
_cell.length_c   1.000
_cell.angle_alpha   90.00
_cell.angle_beta   90.00
_cell.angle_gamma   90.00
#
_symmetry.space_group_name_H-M   'P 1'
#
loop_
_entity.id
_entity.type
_entity.pdbx_description
1 polymer ?
#
loop_
_entity_poly.entity_id
_entity_poly.type
_entity_poly.pdbx_seq_one_letter_code
_entity_poly.pdbx_strand_id
1 'polypeptide(L)'
;MKLSDVQKRLQAPFPAHLVGFKPASFSRDHKRALLFAHIDARAVQDRLDAICPDEWSFELEVVVGAARPTVKGRLTILGVVREDIGEGSEGELGTLKAAASDALKRCAVQFGIGRYLYDLPKLWADWDDEKRAPVHDPELPEWARPDHERTPGGAHLMQAMEQLKYELPDDLELQREIYKHLKAALMSLHPTGRAA
;
A
#
# COMPACT_ATOMS: atom_id res chain seq x y z
N MET A 1 -7.77 -4.35 -22.02
CA MET A 1 -7.12 -3.16 -21.44
C MET A 1 -5.61 -3.32 -21.59
N LYS A 2 -4.86 -2.28 -21.95
CA LYS A 2 -3.39 -2.35 -22.05
C LYS A 2 -2.75 -1.83 -20.76
N LEU A 3 -1.51 -2.24 -20.47
CA LEU A 3 -0.77 -1.76 -19.29
C LEU A 3 -0.66 -0.22 -19.25
N SER A 4 -0.49 0.42 -20.40
CA SER A 4 -0.45 1.88 -20.54
C SER A 4 -1.70 2.57 -20.00
N ASP A 5 -2.86 1.90 -20.09
CA ASP A 5 -4.15 2.48 -19.73
C ASP A 5 -4.30 2.59 -18.20
N VAL A 6 -3.59 1.74 -17.46
CA VAL A 6 -3.66 1.66 -15.99
C VAL A 6 -2.38 2.12 -15.28
N GLN A 7 -1.32 2.42 -16.01
CA GLN A 7 0.00 2.72 -15.46
C GLN A 7 -0.04 3.83 -14.39
N LYS A 8 -0.79 4.92 -14.65
CA LYS A 8 -0.94 6.01 -13.68
C LYS A 8 -1.62 5.57 -12.38
N ARG A 9 -2.64 4.71 -12.47
CA ARG A 9 -3.36 4.16 -11.30
C ARG A 9 -2.46 3.24 -10.48
N LEU A 10 -1.65 2.40 -11.14
CA LEU A 10 -0.66 1.54 -10.47
C LEU A 10 0.38 2.38 -9.71
N GLN A 11 0.82 3.50 -10.29
CA GLN A 11 1.84 4.39 -9.75
C GLN A 11 1.35 5.38 -8.68
N ALA A 12 0.03 5.51 -8.49
CA ALA A 12 -0.53 6.47 -7.54
C ALA A 12 0.07 6.29 -6.13
N PRO A 13 0.28 7.35 -5.33
CA PRO A 13 0.70 7.17 -3.95
C PRO A 13 -0.25 6.29 -3.14
N PHE A 14 0.25 5.64 -2.10
CA PHE A 14 -0.61 4.90 -1.16
C PHE A 14 -1.11 5.86 -0.08
N PRO A 15 -2.34 5.67 0.45
CA PRO A 15 -2.79 6.34 1.67
C PRO A 15 -1.73 6.27 2.76
N ALA A 16 -1.51 7.37 3.49
CA ALA A 16 -0.41 7.46 4.46
C ALA A 16 -0.45 6.36 5.52
N HIS A 17 -1.65 5.96 5.96
CA HIS A 17 -1.85 4.90 6.95
C HIS A 17 -1.46 3.49 6.46
N LEU A 18 -1.33 3.26 5.14
CA LEU A 18 -0.83 2.01 4.57
C LEU A 18 0.69 2.00 4.40
N VAL A 19 1.36 3.12 4.65
CA VAL A 19 2.81 3.25 4.56
C VAL A 19 3.41 3.10 5.96
N GLY A 20 4.03 1.95 6.20
CA GLY A 20 4.77 1.68 7.44
C GLY A 20 6.22 2.12 7.36
N PHE A 21 6.85 2.33 8.52
CA PHE A 21 8.27 2.66 8.62
C PHE A 21 9.02 1.57 9.38
N LYS A 22 10.13 1.10 8.80
CA LYS A 22 11.01 0.11 9.43
C LYS A 22 12.40 0.70 9.70
N PRO A 23 13.04 0.39 10.84
CA PRO A 23 14.40 0.82 11.09
C PRO A 23 15.38 0.11 10.15
N ALA A 24 16.38 0.86 9.70
CA ALA A 24 17.44 0.41 8.80
C ALA A 24 18.82 0.48 9.45
N SER A 25 19.08 1.55 10.18
CA SER A 25 20.29 1.73 10.97
C SER A 25 19.99 2.61 12.17
N PHE A 26 20.85 2.52 13.18
CA PHE A 26 20.72 3.27 14.43
C PHE A 26 21.89 4.25 14.59
N SER A 27 21.66 5.34 15.31
CA SER A 27 22.73 6.22 15.78
C SER A 27 23.60 5.48 16.80
N ARG A 28 24.82 5.97 17.02
CA ARG A 28 25.78 5.35 17.95
C ARG A 28 25.23 5.20 19.37
N ASP A 29 24.39 6.14 19.80
CA ASP A 29 23.74 6.15 21.11
C ASP A 29 22.37 5.46 21.13
N HIS A 30 21.95 4.84 20.01
CA HIS A 30 20.67 4.15 19.82
C HIS A 30 19.41 5.02 20.04
N LYS A 31 19.55 6.34 20.19
CA LYS A 31 18.41 7.26 20.39
C LYS A 31 17.69 7.65 19.11
N ARG A 32 18.30 7.41 17.95
CA ARG A 32 17.72 7.72 16.64
C ARG A 32 17.88 6.55 15.69
N ALA A 33 16.90 6.38 14.80
CA ALA A 33 16.92 5.39 13.75
C ALA A 33 16.73 6.05 12.38
N LEU A 34 17.50 5.58 11.39
CA LEU A 34 17.19 5.80 9.99
C LEU A 34 16.04 4.87 9.61
N LEU A 35 14.94 5.44 9.11
CA LEU A 35 13.74 4.70 8.75
C LEU A 35 13.59 4.57 7.23
N PHE A 36 13.09 3.41 6.80
CA PHE A 36 12.63 3.19 5.43
C PHE A 36 11.12 3.00 5.41
N ALA A 37 10.47 3.75 4.52
CA ALA A 37 9.07 3.56 4.23
C ALA A 37 8.86 2.27 3.43
N HIS A 38 7.77 1.58 3.70
CA HIS A 38 7.36 0.38 2.97
C HIS A 38 5.84 0.24 3.02
N ILE A 39 5.33 -0.55 2.09
CA ILE A 39 3.95 -1.04 2.11
C ILE A 39 3.96 -2.54 2.37
N ASP A 40 2.81 -3.04 2.81
CA ASP A 40 2.56 -4.47 2.91
C ASP A 40 2.18 -5.10 1.58
N ALA A 41 2.41 -6.40 1.47
CA ALA A 41 2.04 -7.17 0.29
C ALA A 41 0.52 -7.11 0.00
N ARG A 42 -0.32 -6.99 1.05
CA ARG A 42 -1.78 -6.86 0.90
C ARG A 42 -2.15 -5.55 0.20
N ALA A 43 -1.51 -4.44 0.55
CA ALA A 43 -1.73 -3.17 -0.14
C ALA A 43 -1.41 -3.25 -1.65
N VAL A 44 -0.40 -4.04 -2.04
CA VAL A 44 -0.11 -4.33 -3.45
C VAL A 44 -1.25 -5.14 -4.08
N GLN A 45 -1.70 -6.21 -3.43
CA GLN A 45 -2.78 -7.08 -3.91
C GLN A 45 -4.09 -6.30 -4.06
N ASP A 46 -4.50 -5.57 -3.02
CA ASP A 46 -5.71 -4.75 -3.03
C ASP A 46 -5.71 -3.72 -4.18
N ARG A 47 -4.54 -3.14 -4.48
CA ARG A 47 -4.38 -2.22 -5.61
C ARG A 47 -4.54 -2.94 -6.95
N LEU A 48 -3.94 -4.12 -7.10
CA LEU A 48 -4.07 -4.92 -8.32
C LEU A 48 -5.52 -5.35 -8.53
N ASP A 49 -6.19 -5.81 -7.47
CA ASP A 49 -7.60 -6.20 -7.47
C ASP A 49 -8.53 -5.03 -7.83
N ALA A 50 -8.23 -3.82 -7.34
CA ALA A 50 -9.01 -2.62 -7.67
C ALA A 50 -8.80 -2.13 -9.12
N ILE A 51 -7.71 -2.51 -9.79
CA ILE A 51 -7.33 -1.99 -11.10
C ILE A 51 -7.62 -3.00 -12.21
N CYS A 52 -7.25 -4.26 -12.00
CA CYS A 52 -7.25 -5.32 -13.01
C CYS A 52 -7.44 -6.70 -12.37
N PRO A 53 -8.56 -6.96 -11.67
CA PRO A 53 -8.75 -8.13 -10.80
C PRO A 53 -8.57 -9.46 -11.51
N ASP A 54 -9.03 -9.59 -12.75
CA ASP A 54 -8.94 -10.83 -13.53
C ASP A 54 -7.67 -10.93 -14.39
N GLU A 55 -6.82 -9.90 -14.35
CA GLU A 55 -5.74 -9.68 -15.31
C GLU A 55 -4.38 -9.48 -14.62
N TRP A 56 -4.24 -10.01 -13.40
CA TRP A 56 -2.95 -10.14 -12.74
C TRP A 56 -2.75 -11.54 -12.17
N SER A 57 -1.49 -11.99 -12.15
CA SER A 57 -1.11 -13.25 -11.51
C SER A 57 0.28 -13.13 -10.91
N PHE A 58 0.53 -13.92 -9.87
CA PHE A 58 1.84 -13.96 -9.23
C PHE A 58 2.26 -15.40 -8.96
N GLU A 59 3.39 -15.77 -9.55
CA GLU A 59 4.00 -17.09 -9.40
C GLU A 59 5.25 -16.98 -8.52
N LEU A 60 5.51 -18.04 -7.75
CA LEU A 60 6.58 -18.10 -6.75
C LEU A 60 7.42 -19.34 -6.98
N GLU A 61 8.74 -19.16 -7.06
CA GLU A 61 9.71 -20.24 -7.13
C GLU A 61 10.73 -20.10 -5.99
N VAL A 62 10.79 -21.09 -5.10
CA VAL A 62 11.76 -21.10 -4.00
C VAL A 62 13.17 -21.33 -4.56
N VAL A 63 14.09 -20.42 -4.26
CA VAL A 63 15.49 -20.55 -4.69
C VAL A 63 16.25 -21.43 -3.71
N VAL A 64 16.47 -22.69 -4.11
CA VAL A 64 17.18 -23.69 -3.29
C VAL A 64 18.68 -23.37 -3.23
N GLY A 65 19.27 -23.49 -2.04
CA GLY A 65 20.71 -23.27 -1.84
C GLY A 65 21.13 -21.82 -1.66
N ALA A 66 20.19 -20.88 -1.60
CA ALA A 66 20.48 -19.50 -1.23
C ALA A 66 20.89 -19.39 0.26
N ALA A 67 21.79 -18.44 0.57
CA ALA A 67 22.28 -18.23 1.94
C ALA A 67 21.18 -17.87 2.94
N ARG A 68 20.08 -17.27 2.46
CA ARG A 68 18.89 -16.92 3.22
C ARG A 68 17.63 -17.39 2.49
N PRO A 69 16.49 -17.53 3.18
CA PRO A 69 15.21 -17.86 2.55
C PRO A 69 14.89 -16.90 1.41
N THR A 70 14.88 -17.42 0.19
CA THR A 70 14.86 -16.62 -1.05
C THR A 70 13.81 -17.17 -1.99
N VAL A 71 13.03 -16.28 -2.60
CA VAL A 71 11.98 -16.63 -3.55
C VAL A 71 12.09 -15.76 -4.78
N LYS A 72 12.11 -16.36 -5.96
CA LYS A 72 11.91 -15.67 -7.23
C LYS A 72 10.42 -15.46 -7.43
N GLY A 73 10.01 -14.20 -7.56
CA GLY A 73 8.65 -13.83 -7.90
C GLY A 73 8.53 -13.52 -9.39
N ARG A 74 7.39 -13.90 -9.98
CA ARG A 74 7.02 -13.56 -11.35
C ARG A 74 5.62 -12.94 -11.32
N LEU A 75 5.55 -11.62 -11.46
CA LEU A 75 4.29 -10.87 -11.49
C LEU A 75 3.90 -10.57 -12.93
N THR A 76 2.72 -11.04 -13.31
CA THR A 76 2.09 -10.71 -14.60
C THR A 76 0.97 -9.72 -14.37
N ILE A 77 0.93 -8.62 -15.13
CA ILE A 77 -0.18 -7.65 -15.16
C ILE A 77 -0.53 -7.38 -16.62
N LEU A 78 -1.76 -7.66 -17.03
CA LEU A 78 -2.26 -7.45 -18.39
C LEU A 78 -1.31 -8.05 -19.45
N GLY A 79 -0.84 -9.27 -19.20
CA GLY A 79 0.08 -10.02 -20.06
C GLY A 79 1.55 -9.58 -20.02
N VAL A 80 1.90 -8.50 -19.30
CA VAL A 80 3.29 -8.06 -19.14
C VAL A 80 3.88 -8.68 -17.88
N VAL A 81 5.07 -9.27 -18.01
CA VAL A 81 5.74 -10.02 -16.93
C VAL A 81 6.91 -9.21 -16.40
N ARG A 82 7.07 -9.19 -15.07
CA ARG A 82 8.27 -8.71 -14.40
C ARG A 82 8.65 -9.64 -13.26
N GLU A 83 9.95 -9.85 -13.12
CA GLU A 83 10.50 -10.79 -12.15
C GLU A 83 11.51 -10.09 -11.25
N ASP A 84 11.52 -10.48 -9.99
CA ASP A 84 12.49 -10.03 -8.98
C ASP A 84 12.63 -11.10 -7.90
N ILE A 85 13.63 -10.93 -7.05
CA ILE A 85 13.92 -11.85 -5.96
C ILE A 85 13.53 -11.18 -4.65
N GLY A 86 12.75 -11.88 -3.83
CA GLY A 86 12.47 -11.48 -2.45
C GLY A 86 13.19 -12.35 -1.45
N GLU A 87 13.51 -11.75 -0.31
CA GLU A 87 14.34 -12.39 0.71
C GLU A 87 13.71 -12.25 2.10
N GLY A 88 13.74 -13.34 2.86
CA GLY A 88 13.37 -13.38 4.27
C GLY A 88 14.58 -13.24 5.18
N SER A 89 14.34 -12.85 6.44
CA SER A 89 15.33 -13.01 7.51
C SER A 89 15.64 -14.49 7.77
N GLU A 90 16.72 -14.80 8.48
CA GLU A 90 17.02 -16.18 8.89
C GLU A 90 16.07 -16.64 10.03
N GLY A 91 15.63 -17.92 10.00
CA GLY A 91 14.89 -18.60 11.09
C GLY A 91 13.41 -18.95 10.83
N GLU A 92 13.11 -20.25 10.74
CA GLU A 92 11.76 -20.88 10.65
C GLU A 92 10.86 -20.56 9.44
N LEU A 93 9.77 -21.33 9.31
CA LEU A 93 8.76 -21.37 8.23
C LEU A 93 8.12 -20.00 7.89
N GLY A 94 8.18 -19.03 8.81
CA GLY A 94 7.74 -17.64 8.57
C GLY A 94 8.58 -16.90 7.54
N THR A 95 9.79 -17.38 7.24
CA THR A 95 10.78 -16.68 6.40
C THR A 95 10.53 -16.81 4.91
N LEU A 96 10.02 -17.95 4.44
CA LEU A 96 9.59 -18.10 3.04
C LEU A 96 8.34 -17.26 2.74
N LYS A 97 7.45 -17.08 3.72
CA LYS A 97 6.30 -16.16 3.58
C LYS A 97 6.77 -14.70 3.48
N ALA A 98 7.78 -14.33 4.28
CA ALA A 98 8.41 -13.01 4.21
C ALA A 98 9.10 -12.82 2.85
N ALA A 99 9.87 -13.80 2.39
CA ALA A 99 10.53 -13.78 1.08
C ALA A 99 9.52 -13.67 -0.08
N ALA A 100 8.42 -14.42 -0.04
CA ALA A 100 7.35 -14.33 -1.03
C ALA A 100 6.67 -12.95 -1.04
N SER A 101 6.41 -12.38 0.14
CA SER A 101 5.83 -11.04 0.27
C SER A 101 6.79 -9.97 -0.26
N ASP A 102 8.08 -10.11 0.02
CA ASP A 102 9.12 -9.21 -0.50
C ASP A 102 9.24 -9.34 -2.02
N ALA A 103 9.21 -10.55 -2.56
CA ALA A 103 9.30 -10.82 -4.01
C ALA A 103 8.13 -10.15 -4.75
N LEU A 104 6.90 -10.26 -4.23
CA LEU A 104 5.73 -9.60 -4.79
C LEU A 104 5.93 -8.07 -4.85
N LYS A 105 6.34 -7.48 -3.72
CA LYS A 105 6.55 -6.03 -3.63
C LYS A 105 7.62 -5.55 -4.59
N ARG A 106 8.72 -6.29 -4.70
CA ARG A 106 9.83 -5.95 -5.60
C ARG A 106 9.44 -6.06 -7.08
N CYS A 107 8.70 -7.11 -7.46
CA CYS A 107 8.13 -7.19 -8.81
C CYS A 107 7.17 -6.02 -9.09
N ALA A 108 6.32 -5.67 -8.13
CA ALA A 108 5.35 -4.58 -8.23
C ALA A 108 6.01 -3.20 -8.39
N VAL A 109 7.15 -2.96 -7.72
CA VAL A 109 7.95 -1.73 -7.87
C VAL A 109 8.37 -1.50 -9.31
N GLN A 110 8.67 -2.56 -10.06
CA GLN A 110 9.06 -2.40 -11.46
C GLN A 110 7.88 -1.86 -12.30
N PHE A 111 6.64 -2.24 -12.01
CA PHE A 111 5.43 -1.63 -12.60
C PHE A 111 5.13 -0.22 -12.09
N GLY A 112 5.86 0.24 -11.07
CA GLY A 112 5.74 1.56 -10.46
C GLY A 112 4.91 1.58 -9.18
N ILE A 113 4.37 0.44 -8.74
CA ILE A 113 3.61 0.33 -7.50
C ILE A 113 4.56 0.52 -6.32
N GLY A 114 4.34 1.55 -5.50
CA GLY A 114 5.18 1.86 -4.35
C GLY A 114 6.59 2.34 -4.71
N ARG A 115 6.91 2.55 -6.00
CA ARG A 115 8.24 2.98 -6.45
C ARG A 115 8.64 4.34 -5.88
N TYR A 116 7.68 5.24 -5.73
CA TYR A 116 7.87 6.58 -5.15
C TYR A 116 8.41 6.56 -3.71
N LEU A 117 8.25 5.44 -2.97
CA LEU A 117 8.78 5.30 -1.62
C LEU A 117 10.31 5.29 -1.59
N TYR A 118 10.95 4.90 -2.69
CA TYR A 118 12.41 4.95 -2.83
C TYR A 118 12.94 6.35 -3.09
N ASP A 119 12.07 7.27 -3.53
CA ASP A 119 12.41 8.68 -3.77
C ASP A 119 12.25 9.55 -2.51
N LEU A 120 11.77 8.96 -1.41
CA LEU A 120 11.66 9.65 -0.13
C LEU A 120 13.05 10.04 0.42
N PRO A 121 13.18 11.23 1.02
CA PRO A 121 14.43 11.63 1.66
C PRO A 121 14.76 10.69 2.83
N LYS A 122 16.05 10.56 3.14
CA LYS A 122 16.50 9.82 4.32
C LYS A 122 15.87 10.41 5.58
N LEU A 123 15.10 9.60 6.28
CA LEU A 123 14.33 10.01 7.45
C LEU A 123 15.00 9.49 8.72
N TRP A 124 15.56 10.40 9.52
CA TRP A 124 16.07 10.09 10.85
C TRP A 124 15.06 10.51 11.91
N ALA A 125 14.49 9.55 12.61
CA ALA A 125 13.52 9.78 13.67
C ALA A 125 14.08 9.39 15.05
N ASP A 126 13.54 9.99 16.10
CA ASP A 126 13.82 9.58 17.47
C ASP A 126 13.23 8.18 17.71
N TRP A 127 13.96 7.34 18.43
CA TRP A 127 13.69 5.91 18.56
C TRP A 127 13.47 5.51 20.02
N ASP A 128 12.40 4.74 20.24
CA ASP A 128 12.07 4.09 21.50
C ASP A 128 12.50 2.61 21.41
N ASP A 129 13.59 2.26 22.08
CA ASP A 129 14.17 0.92 22.01
C ASP A 129 13.31 -0.13 22.73
N GLU A 130 12.60 0.26 23.79
CA GLU A 130 11.70 -0.63 24.54
C GLU A 130 10.50 -1.02 23.68
N LYS A 131 9.91 -0.05 22.98
CA LYS A 131 8.78 -0.29 22.06
C LYS A 131 9.21 -0.78 20.70
N ARG A 132 10.50 -0.71 20.39
CA ARG A 132 11.07 -0.94 19.06
C ARG A 132 10.33 -0.17 17.96
N ALA A 133 10.06 1.10 18.23
CA ALA A 133 9.28 1.97 17.35
C ALA A 133 9.80 3.42 17.38
N PRO A 134 9.49 4.23 16.36
CA PRO A 134 9.71 5.67 16.42
C PRO A 134 8.93 6.30 17.58
N VAL A 135 9.49 7.31 18.23
CA VAL A 135 8.80 8.05 19.31
C VAL A 135 7.61 8.83 18.74
N HIS A 136 7.74 9.33 17.52
CA HIS A 136 6.70 10.00 16.77
C HIS A 136 6.51 9.33 15.41
N ASP A 137 5.25 9.18 15.00
CA ASP A 137 4.92 8.63 13.69
C ASP A 137 5.48 9.53 12.59
N PRO A 138 6.32 9.01 11.69
CA PRO A 138 6.87 9.82 10.64
C PRO A 138 5.81 10.21 9.61
N GLU A 139 5.85 11.48 9.21
CA GLU A 139 4.94 12.00 8.21
C GLU A 139 5.51 11.87 6.79
N LEU A 140 4.66 11.45 5.85
CA LEU A 140 5.00 11.50 4.44
C LEU A 140 4.99 12.95 3.92
N PRO A 141 5.93 13.34 3.04
CA PRO A 141 5.84 14.59 2.30
C PRO A 141 4.55 14.68 1.49
N GLU A 142 4.04 15.90 1.24
CA GLU A 142 2.78 16.12 0.54
C GLU A 142 2.72 15.43 -0.84
N TRP A 143 3.80 15.52 -1.63
CA TRP A 143 3.89 14.85 -2.93
C TRP A 143 3.79 13.32 -2.85
N ALA A 144 4.12 12.73 -1.70
CA ALA A 144 4.09 11.29 -1.46
C ALA A 144 2.75 10.81 -0.86
N ARG A 145 1.78 11.71 -0.65
CA ARG A 145 0.41 11.38 -0.23
C ARG A 145 -0.52 11.32 -1.44
N PRO A 146 -1.65 10.56 -1.40
CA PRO A 146 -2.66 10.61 -2.46
C PRO A 146 -3.31 11.99 -2.57
N ASP A 147 -3.85 12.33 -3.74
CA ASP A 147 -4.44 13.67 -3.98
C ASP A 147 -5.49 14.07 -2.93
N HIS A 148 -6.33 13.13 -2.49
CA HIS A 148 -7.34 13.38 -1.47
C HIS A 148 -6.76 13.64 -0.07
N GLU A 149 -5.51 13.25 0.21
CA GLU A 149 -4.80 13.58 1.45
C GLU A 149 -3.92 14.85 1.33
N ARG A 150 -3.72 15.37 0.11
CA ARG A 150 -2.93 16.59 -0.14
C ARG A 150 -3.72 17.87 0.08
N THR A 151 -5.01 17.89 -0.24
CA THR A 151 -5.83 19.09 -0.12
C THR A 151 -6.18 19.45 1.33
N PRO A 152 -6.17 20.74 1.72
CA PRO A 152 -6.79 21.19 2.95
C PRO A 152 -8.27 20.79 2.97
N GLY A 153 -8.67 19.94 3.92
CA GLY A 153 -10.02 19.35 4.01
C GLY A 153 -10.08 17.85 3.71
N GLY A 154 -9.06 17.30 3.06
CA GLY A 154 -8.93 15.87 2.80
C GLY A 154 -8.86 15.00 4.06
N ALA A 155 -8.05 15.44 5.03
CA ALA A 155 -7.96 14.82 6.34
C ALA A 155 -9.30 14.88 7.11
N HIS A 156 -10.03 15.99 7.00
CA HIS A 156 -11.38 16.11 7.59
C HIS A 156 -12.37 15.14 6.93
N LEU A 157 -12.30 14.97 5.61
CA LEU A 157 -13.15 14.05 4.89
C LEU A 157 -12.84 12.59 5.26
N MET A 158 -11.56 12.23 5.36
CA MET A 158 -11.14 10.90 5.81
C MET A 158 -11.54 10.61 7.26
N GLN A 159 -11.38 11.58 8.16
CA GLN A 159 -11.84 11.45 9.54
C GLN A 159 -13.37 11.27 9.61
N ALA A 160 -14.12 12.04 8.81
CA ALA A 160 -15.57 11.88 8.71
C ALA A 160 -15.95 10.50 8.15
N MET A 161 -15.23 9.98 7.16
CA MET A 161 -15.48 8.65 6.60
C MET A 161 -15.16 7.52 7.58
N GLU A 162 -14.07 7.63 8.35
CA GLU A 162 -13.73 6.63 9.37
C GLU A 162 -14.71 6.66 10.54
N GLN A 163 -15.16 7.85 10.95
CA GLN A 163 -16.21 8.00 11.95
C GLN A 163 -17.54 7.41 11.46
N LEU A 164 -17.93 7.68 10.21
CA LEU A 164 -19.11 7.05 9.59
C LEU A 164 -19.01 5.53 9.59
N LYS A 165 -17.83 4.97 9.33
CA LYS A 165 -17.58 3.52 9.36
C LYS A 165 -17.74 2.92 10.76
N TYR A 166 -17.40 3.68 11.81
CA TYR A 166 -17.58 3.25 13.20
C TYR A 166 -19.03 3.43 13.70
N GLU A 167 -19.70 4.49 13.26
CA GLU A 167 -21.11 4.78 13.59
C GLU A 167 -22.10 3.97 12.74
N LEU A 168 -21.62 3.32 11.67
CA LEU A 168 -22.41 2.44 10.84
C LEU A 168 -22.93 1.27 11.69
N PRO A 169 -24.25 1.08 11.79
CA PRO A 169 -24.83 0.02 12.61
C PRO A 169 -24.42 -1.36 12.09
N ASP A 170 -24.21 -2.32 12.99
CA ASP A 170 -23.89 -3.71 12.63
C ASP A 170 -25.06 -4.44 11.94
N ASP A 171 -26.25 -3.86 11.99
CA ASP A 171 -27.45 -4.39 11.35
C ASP A 171 -27.41 -4.21 9.83
N LEU A 172 -27.34 -5.34 9.12
CA LEU A 172 -27.24 -5.44 7.68
C LEU A 172 -28.44 -4.84 6.92
N GLU A 173 -29.64 -4.83 7.48
CA GLU A 173 -30.80 -4.21 6.85
C GLU A 173 -30.70 -2.69 6.92
N LEU A 174 -30.29 -2.16 8.07
CA LEU A 174 -30.10 -0.72 8.26
C LEU A 174 -28.95 -0.19 7.40
N GLN A 175 -27.84 -0.94 7.29
CA GLN A 175 -26.74 -0.61 6.38
C GLN A 175 -27.20 -0.53 4.92
N ARG A 176 -28.05 -1.46 4.47
CA ARG A 176 -28.62 -1.44 3.11
C ARG A 176 -29.49 -0.22 2.86
N GLU A 177 -30.27 0.18 3.86
CA GLU A 177 -31.11 1.37 3.77
C GLU A 177 -30.28 2.65 3.72
N ILE A 178 -29.27 2.78 4.59
CA ILE A 178 -28.29 3.87 4.57
C ILE A 178 -27.61 3.94 3.20
N TYR A 179 -27.10 2.81 2.69
CA TYR A 179 -26.46 2.75 1.39
C TYR A 179 -27.40 3.18 0.25
N LYS A 180 -28.68 2.77 0.29
CA LYS A 180 -29.69 3.17 -0.69
C LYS A 180 -29.90 4.68 -0.69
N HIS A 181 -30.02 5.31 0.48
CA HIS A 181 -30.18 6.76 0.61
C HIS A 181 -28.93 7.52 0.19
N LEU A 182 -27.75 7.06 0.62
CA LEU A 182 -26.47 7.67 0.25
C LEU A 182 -26.25 7.60 -1.27
N LYS A 183 -26.53 6.44 -1.88
CA LYS A 183 -26.46 6.25 -3.33
C LYS A 183 -27.45 7.16 -4.05
N ALA A 184 -28.68 7.29 -3.57
CA ALA A 184 -29.67 8.19 -4.17
C ALA A 184 -29.23 9.67 -4.11
N ALA A 185 -28.66 10.09 -2.98
CA ALA A 185 -28.10 11.45 -2.82
C ALA A 185 -26.88 11.68 -3.72
N LEU A 186 -25.99 10.70 -3.86
CA LEU A 186 -24.83 10.81 -4.77
C LEU A 186 -25.25 10.84 -6.24
N MET A 187 -26.30 10.11 -6.60
CA MET A 187 -26.87 10.14 -7.95
C MET A 187 -27.57 11.46 -8.26
N SER A 188 -28.15 12.15 -7.28
CA SER A 188 -28.76 13.48 -7.52
C SER A 188 -27.73 14.59 -7.73
N LEU A 189 -26.48 14.39 -7.31
CA LEU A 189 -25.36 15.31 -7.55
C LEU A 189 -24.76 15.18 -8.95
N HIS A 190 -25.00 14.08 -9.66
CA HIS A 190 -24.64 13.93 -11.07
C HIS A 190 -25.92 13.93 -11.93
N PRO A 191 -26.37 15.10 -12.43
CA PRO A 191 -27.47 15.11 -13.37
C PRO A 191 -27.01 14.42 -14.66
N THR A 192 -27.49 13.21 -14.88
CA THR A 192 -27.56 12.62 -16.22
C THR A 192 -28.37 13.56 -17.11
N GLY A 193 -27.70 14.28 -18.02
CA GLY A 193 -28.38 15.01 -19.09
C GLY A 193 -27.64 16.24 -19.60
N ARG A 194 -26.69 16.04 -20.53
CA ARG A 194 -26.61 16.91 -21.71
C ARG A 194 -27.02 16.08 -22.92
N ALA A 195 -28.32 16.03 -23.14
CA ALA A 195 -28.92 15.81 -24.45
C ALA A 195 -29.65 17.10 -24.82
N ALA A 196 -28.99 17.92 -25.63
CA ALA A 196 -29.48 18.97 -26.54
C ALA A 196 -28.27 19.81 -26.96
#